data_AF-A0A257JF29-F1
#
_entry.id   AF-A0A257JF29-F1
#
_cell.length_a   1.000
_cell.length_b   1.000
_cell.length_c   1.000
_cell.angle_alpha   90.00
_cell.angle_beta   90.00
_cell.angle_gamma   90.00
#
_symmetry.space_group_name_H-M   'P 1'
#
loop_
_entity.id
_entity.type
_entity.pdbx_description
1 polymer ?
#
loop_
_entity_poly.entity_id
_entity_poly.type
_entity_poly.pdbx_seq_one_letter_code
_entity_poly.pdbx_strand_id
1 'polypeptide(L)' 'AGTNNDAENPLTDELVEWADFIFVMERQHRNKLQKKHRAAMKDKRVVVLDIPDEYEFMDPALVRLLRAKMLRWLPSA' A
#
# COMPACT_ATOMS: atom_id res chain seq x y z
N ALA A 1 0.89 -8.31 -7.80
CA ALA A 1 1.21 -7.32 -6.74
C ALA A 1 2.01 -7.96 -5.61
N GLY A 2 2.93 -7.23 -4.97
CA GLY A 2 3.85 -7.71 -3.92
C GLY A 2 3.21 -8.43 -2.72
N THR A 3 1.91 -8.28 -2.50
CA THR A 3 1.17 -9.01 -1.44
C THR A 3 0.79 -10.46 -1.81
N ASN A 4 0.95 -10.84 -3.08
CA ASN A 4 0.72 -12.21 -3.56
C ASN A 4 2.02 -13.03 -3.46
N ASN A 5 1.89 -14.36 -3.41
CA ASN A 5 3.05 -15.25 -3.24
C ASN A 5 3.95 -15.26 -4.50
N ASP A 6 3.36 -15.10 -5.67
CA ASP A 6 4.05 -15.17 -6.96
C ASP A 6 4.48 -13.80 -7.47
N ALA A 7 4.62 -12.83 -6.56
CA ALA A 7 5.09 -11.50 -6.94
C ALA A 7 6.59 -11.56 -7.23
N GLU A 8 7.01 -10.91 -8.32
CA GLU A 8 8.44 -10.74 -8.65
C GLU A 8 9.21 -10.08 -7.50
N ASN A 9 8.58 -9.11 -6.84
CA ASN A 9 9.09 -8.46 -5.63
C ASN A 9 8.07 -8.64 -4.49
N PRO A 10 8.16 -9.76 -3.74
CA PRO A 10 7.24 -10.04 -2.66
C PRO A 10 7.49 -9.11 -1.47
N LEU A 11 6.41 -8.77 -0.76
CA LEU A 11 6.49 -8.01 0.47
C LEU A 11 7.08 -8.86 1.59
N THR A 12 8.06 -8.33 2.30
CA THR A 12 8.71 -8.98 3.45
C THR A 12 8.33 -8.27 4.75
N ASP A 13 8.51 -8.97 5.88
CA ASP A 13 8.31 -8.37 7.21
C ASP A 13 9.26 -7.18 7.45
N GLU A 14 10.51 -7.27 6.97
CA GLU A 14 11.50 -6.18 7.05
C GLU A 14 11.01 -4.90 6.38
N LEU A 15 10.42 -5.00 5.17
CA LEU A 15 9.85 -3.86 4.48
C LEU A 15 8.69 -3.22 5.26
N VAL A 16 7.86 -4.05 5.89
CA VAL A 16 6.75 -3.60 6.74
C VAL A 16 7.29 -2.90 8.00
N GLU A 17 8.31 -3.47 8.63
CA GLU A 17 8.98 -2.93 9.83
C GLU A 17 9.73 -1.62 9.54
N TRP A 18 10.27 -1.46 8.35
CA TRP A 18 10.96 -0.24 7.95
C TRP A 18 9.99 0.91 7.64
N ALA A 19 8.79 0.62 7.13
CA ALA A 19 7.86 1.66 6.69
C ALA A 19 7.27 2.48 7.84
N ASP A 20 7.28 3.81 7.70
CA ASP A 20 6.51 4.73 8.55
C ASP A 20 5.01 4.70 8.20
N PHE A 21 4.72 4.61 6.89
CA PHE A 21 3.37 4.57 6.34
C PHE A 21 3.27 3.48 5.27
N ILE A 22 2.20 2.70 5.32
CA ILE A 22 1.88 1.68 4.32
C ILE A 22 0.60 2.10 3.62
N PHE A 23 0.69 2.46 2.34
CA PHE A 23 -0.47 2.76 1.51
C PHE A 23 -0.88 1.52 0.73
N VAL A 24 -2.18 1.24 0.72
CA VAL A 24 -2.76 0.18 -0.10
C VAL A 24 -3.92 0.69 -0.91
N MET A 25 -4.08 0.16 -2.13
CA MET A 25 -5.16 0.59 -3.02
C MET A 25 -6.54 0.23 -2.44
N GLU A 26 -6.71 -1.02 -2.01
CA GLU A 26 -7.99 -1.57 -1.60
C GLU A 26 -7.95 -2.24 -0.22
N ARG A 27 -9.11 -2.42 0.40
CA ARG A 27 -9.24 -3.09 1.71
C ARG A 27 -8.72 -4.53 1.68
N GLN A 28 -8.84 -5.22 0.55
CA GLN A 28 -8.36 -6.59 0.42
C GLN A 28 -6.84 -6.69 0.62
N HIS A 29 -6.07 -5.71 0.14
CA HIS A 29 -4.62 -5.65 0.34
C HIS A 29 -4.26 -5.49 1.82
N ARG A 30 -4.97 -4.63 2.57
CA ARG A 30 -4.81 -4.52 4.03
C ARG A 30 -5.07 -5.85 4.73
N ASN A 31 -6.11 -6.57 4.33
CA ASN A 31 -6.41 -7.87 4.93
C ASN A 31 -5.32 -8.91 4.64
N LYS A 32 -4.74 -8.91 3.43
CA LYS A 32 -3.60 -9.77 3.09
C LYS A 32 -2.37 -9.45 3.95
N LEU A 33 -2.04 -8.17 4.10
CA LEU A 33 -0.98 -7.68 5.00
C LEU A 33 -1.17 -8.17 6.43
N GLN A 34 -2.36 -7.97 7.00
CA GLN A 34 -2.65 -8.38 8.39
C GLN A 34 -2.59 -9.89 8.60
N LYS A 35 -2.93 -10.69 7.58
CA LYS A 35 -2.86 -12.15 7.67
C LYS A 35 -1.42 -12.65 7.58
N LYS A 36 -0.59 -12.08 6.71
CA LYS A 36 0.76 -12.57 6.42
C LYS A 36 1.85 -11.96 7.32
N HIS A 37 1.72 -10.68 7.65
CA HIS A 37 2.76 -9.87 8.32
C HIS A 37 2.29 -9.36 9.69
N ARG A 38 1.44 -10.13 10.39
CA ARG A 38 0.75 -9.67 11.61
C ARG A 38 1.70 -9.12 12.68
N ALA A 39 2.84 -9.76 12.87
CA ALA A 39 3.83 -9.37 13.88
C ALA A 39 4.45 -8.01 13.54
N ALA A 40 4.95 -7.86 12.31
CA ALA A 40 5.53 -6.62 11.78
C ALA A 40 4.54 -5.43 11.76
N MET A 41 3.24 -5.72 11.71
CA MET A 41 2.17 -4.71 11.58
C MET A 41 1.72 -4.07 12.90
N LYS A 42 2.21 -4.53 14.06
CA LYS A 42 1.66 -4.18 15.38
C LYS A 42 1.54 -2.67 15.63
N ASP A 43 2.52 -1.91 15.16
CA ASP A 43 2.59 -0.45 15.37
C ASP A 43 2.60 0.33 14.04
N LYS A 44 2.13 -0.30 12.95
CA LYS A 44 2.21 0.27 11.60
C LYS A 44 0.92 0.95 11.17
N ARG A 45 1.09 2.14 10.57
CA ARG A 45 -0.02 2.92 10.04
C ARG A 45 -0.30 2.51 8.61
N VAL A 46 -1.46 1.86 8.41
CA VAL A 46 -1.91 1.42 7.09
C VAL A 46 -3.06 2.29 6.62
N VAL A 47 -2.89 2.93 5.47
CA VAL A 47 -3.88 3.80 4.83
C VAL A 47 -4.44 3.09 3.60
N VAL A 48 -5.75 2.88 3.59
CA VAL A 48 -6.46 2.37 2.42
C VAL A 48 -6.91 3.55 1.57
N LEU A 49 -6.47 3.60 0.32
CA LEU A 49 -6.77 4.70 -0.60
C LEU A 49 -8.16 4.57 -1.24
N ASP A 50 -8.75 3.37 -1.21
CA ASP A 50 -10.05 3.07 -1.83
C ASP A 50 -10.01 3.38 -3.34
N ILE A 51 -9.02 2.80 -4.02
CA ILE A 51 -8.78 2.91 -5.46
C ILE A 51 -8.90 1.50 -6.04
N PRO A 52 -9.81 1.24 -7.00
CA PRO A 52 -9.94 -0.07 -7.63
C PRO A 52 -8.79 -0.36 -8.59
N ASP A 53 -8.48 -1.64 -8.80
CA ASP A 53 -7.45 -2.13 -9.74
C ASP A 53 -7.98 -2.16 -11.19
N GLU A 54 -8.36 -0.99 -11.71
CA GLU A 54 -8.97 -0.81 -13.05
C GLU A 54 -8.14 0.10 -13.96
N TYR A 55 -6.89 0.38 -13.59
CA TYR A 55 -6.02 1.32 -14.28
C TYR A 55 -4.86 0.59 -14.95
N GLU A 56 -4.51 1.04 -16.14
CA GLU A 56 -3.31 0.53 -16.82
C GLU A 56 -2.03 1.06 -16.16
N PHE A 57 -0.91 0.41 -16.50
CA PHE A 57 0.40 0.85 -16.05
C PHE A 57 0.65 2.31 -16.45
N MET A 58 0.92 3.15 -15.45
CA MET A 58 1.18 4.59 -15.62
C MET A 58 -0.01 5.43 -16.15
N ASP A 59 -1.24 4.95 -16.00
CA ASP A 59 -2.44 5.73 -16.34
C ASP A 59 -2.41 7.13 -15.68
N PRO A 60 -2.47 8.23 -16.46
CA PRO A 60 -2.47 9.59 -15.93
C PRO A 60 -3.61 9.88 -14.92
N ALA A 61 -4.77 9.22 -15.07
CA ALA A 61 -5.88 9.35 -14.14
C ALA A 61 -5.54 8.77 -12.77
N LEU A 62 -4.89 7.60 -12.73
CA LEU A 62 -4.39 6.98 -11.50
C LEU A 62 -3.36 7.88 -10.81
N VAL A 63 -2.40 8.41 -11.57
CA VAL A 63 -1.35 9.29 -11.02
C VAL A 63 -1.96 10.53 -10.36
N ARG A 64 -2.95 11.16 -11.01
CA ARG A 64 -3.67 12.31 -10.44
C ARG A 64 -4.42 11.94 -9.16
N LEU A 65 -5.11 10.79 -9.16
CA LEU A 65 -5.87 10.32 -8.01
C LEU A 65 -4.96 10.02 -6.81
N LEU A 66 -3.83 9.37 -7.04
CA LEU A 66 -2.82 9.07 -6.03
C LEU A 66 -2.27 10.36 -5.41
N ARG A 67 -1.85 11.33 -6.23
CA ARG A 67 -1.37 12.64 -5.74
C ARG A 67 -2.41 13.32 -4.86
N ALA A 68 -3.66 13.38 -5.31
CA ALA A 68 -4.75 13.99 -4.56
C ALA A 68 -5.00 13.33 -3.20
N LYS A 69 -5.04 11.99 -3.14
CA LYS A 69 -5.30 11.24 -1.90
C LYS A 69 -4.10 11.20 -0.95
N MET A 70 -2.89 11.19 -1.50
CA MET A 70 -1.65 11.09 -0.71
C MET A 70 -1.22 12.42 -0.08
N LEU A 71 -1.58 13.56 -0.68
CA LEU A 71 -1.19 14.90 -0.22
C LEU A 71 -1.36 15.13 1.29
N ARG A 72 -2.44 14.62 1.88
CA ARG A 72 -2.71 14.79 3.32
C ARG A 72 -1.82 13.98 4.26
N TRP A 73 -1.05 13.04 3.71
CA TRP A 73 -0.18 12.11 4.44
C TRP A 73 1.29 12.36 4.16
N LEU A 74 1.61 13.04 3.07
CA LEU A 74 2.98 13.42 2.75
C LEU A 74 3.38 14.59 3.65
N PRO A 75 4.64 14.62 4.15
CA PRO A 75 5.18 15.77 4.84
C PRO A 75 4.95 17.03 3.99
N SER A 76 4.49 18.11 4.63
CA SER A 76 4.58 19.42 3.99
C SER A 76 6.07 19.73 3.83
N ALA A 77 6.50 19.95 2.59
CA ALA A 77 7.87 20.33 2.27
C ALA A 77 8.24 21.67 2.91
#